data_AF-A0A834H645-F1
#
_entry.id   AF-A0A834H645-F1
#
_cell.length_a   1.000
_cell.length_b   1.000
_cell.length_c   1.000
_cell.angle_alpha   90.00
_cell.angle_beta   90.00
_cell.angle_gamma   90.00
#
_symmetry.space_group_name_H-M   'P 1'
#
loop_
_entity.id
_entity.type
_entity.pdbx_description
1 polymer ?
#
loop_
_entity_poly.entity_id
_entity_poly.type
_entity_poly.pdbx_seq_one_letter_code
_entity_poly.pdbx_strand_id
1 'polypeptide(L)'
;MATSYRLTPFFVSCLLALICFSELCFCRSTAAVGWSSTNATCDGISDAEKREGETIIFDIDPLSNPYYFAVEIRTKFTLCEFYDQGVDLADASSSNQNNWKPMRYTPSMVSSWALDSGGLPLRAPFSIRLTNGPSQIQVAKNIIPVGWRPGASYPSSLLCH
;
A
#
# COMPACT_ATOMS: atom_id res chain seq x y z
N MET A 1 -2.05 45.16 63.65
CA MET A 1 -1.57 43.83 64.04
C MET A 1 -1.78 42.89 62.86
N ALA A 2 -0.69 42.33 62.36
CA ALA A 2 -0.68 41.42 61.22
C ALA A 2 -1.01 39.98 61.67
N THR A 3 -1.70 39.24 60.82
CA THR A 3 -1.62 37.77 60.81
C THR A 3 -1.46 37.30 59.36
N SER A 4 -0.33 36.65 59.10
CA SER A 4 0.10 36.08 57.82
C SER A 4 -0.58 34.73 57.58
N TYR A 5 -0.95 34.43 56.33
CA TYR A 5 -1.05 33.05 55.84
C TYR A 5 -0.52 32.97 54.40
N ARG A 6 0.60 32.28 54.21
CA ARG A 6 1.06 31.80 52.91
C ARG A 6 0.43 30.44 52.66
N LEU A 7 -0.27 30.25 51.54
CA LEU A 7 -0.54 28.93 50.99
C LEU A 7 -0.38 28.92 49.47
N THR A 8 0.29 27.86 49.05
CA THR A 8 0.86 27.47 47.75
C THR A 8 -0.17 27.19 46.65
N PRO A 9 0.18 27.38 45.37
CA PRO A 9 -0.72 27.11 44.26
C PRO A 9 -0.66 25.63 43.84
N PHE A 10 -1.58 24.81 44.36
CA PHE A 10 -1.83 23.46 43.81
C PHE A 10 -3.21 23.33 43.15
N PHE A 11 -3.93 24.43 42.93
CA PHE A 11 -5.31 24.40 42.45
C PHE A 11 -5.59 25.10 41.10
N VAL A 12 -4.56 25.36 40.29
CA VAL A 12 -4.75 25.86 38.91
C VAL A 12 -3.92 25.03 37.93
N SER A 13 -4.14 23.72 37.90
CA SER A 13 -3.45 22.80 36.98
C SER A 13 -4.37 22.13 35.95
N CYS A 14 -5.67 22.45 35.89
CA CYS A 14 -6.61 21.66 35.07
C CYS A 14 -7.28 22.43 33.92
N LEU A 15 -6.94 23.69 33.65
CA LEU A 15 -7.65 24.48 32.62
C LEU A 15 -6.77 25.27 31.64
N LEU A 16 -5.46 25.01 31.59
CA LEU A 16 -4.55 25.60 30.59
C LEU A 16 -3.77 24.56 29.76
N ALA A 17 -4.10 23.27 29.87
CA ALA A 17 -3.47 22.20 29.08
C ALA A 17 -4.18 21.93 27.73
N LEU A 18 -4.86 22.91 27.15
CA LEU A 18 -5.57 22.77 25.87
C LEU A 18 -5.22 23.81 24.82
N ILE A 19 -4.24 24.67 25.08
CA ILE A 19 -3.83 25.66 24.10
C ILE A 19 -2.31 25.70 24.06
N CYS A 20 -1.78 25.39 22.88
CA CYS A 20 -0.44 25.69 22.38
C CYS A 20 0.68 24.62 22.53
N PHE A 21 1.25 24.30 21.37
CA PHE A 21 2.54 23.65 21.08
C PHE A 21 2.65 22.12 21.19
N SER A 22 2.38 21.43 20.08
CA SER A 22 3.13 20.21 19.74
C SER A 22 3.61 20.14 18.28
N GLU A 23 3.55 21.25 17.54
CA GLU A 23 4.51 21.45 16.44
C GLU A 23 5.89 21.74 17.05
N LEU A 24 6.75 20.74 16.89
CA LEU A 24 8.21 20.78 16.79
C LEU A 24 9.08 20.66 18.06
N CYS A 25 9.96 19.66 17.93
CA CYS A 25 11.33 19.54 18.42
C CYS A 25 11.57 18.93 19.80
N PHE A 26 11.85 17.62 19.79
CA PHE A 26 13.05 17.10 20.46
C PHE A 26 13.68 15.96 19.64
N CYS A 27 14.62 16.29 18.75
CA CYS A 27 15.78 15.44 18.53
C CYS A 27 17.02 16.31 18.73
N ARG A 28 17.54 16.26 19.95
CA ARG A 28 18.71 16.99 20.40
C ARG A 28 19.93 16.21 19.95
N SER A 29 20.59 16.64 18.87
CA SER A 29 21.95 16.23 18.57
C SER A 29 22.85 17.45 18.54
N THR A 30 23.77 17.48 19.49
CA THR A 30 24.90 18.40 19.57
C THR A 30 25.87 18.09 18.43
N ALA A 31 25.79 18.84 17.33
CA ALA A 31 26.91 19.02 16.41
C ALA A 31 26.74 20.38 15.71
N ALA A 32 27.51 21.36 16.18
CA ALA A 32 27.76 22.58 15.43
C ALA A 32 28.79 22.27 14.35
N VAL A 33 28.40 22.20 13.07
CA VAL A 33 29.15 22.70 11.89
C VAL A 33 28.19 22.79 10.70
N GLY A 34 28.05 23.98 10.10
CA GLY A 34 27.71 24.21 8.68
C GLY A 34 26.42 23.58 8.12
N TRP A 35 25.37 24.37 7.98
CA TRP A 35 24.22 24.02 7.16
C TRP A 35 24.60 24.06 5.67
N SER A 36 24.80 22.89 5.06
CA SER A 36 24.64 22.69 3.61
C SER A 36 23.34 21.92 3.41
N SER A 37 22.46 22.40 2.54
CA SER A 37 21.11 21.85 2.29
C SER A 37 21.11 20.53 1.50
N THR A 38 22.13 19.71 1.67
CA THR A 38 22.22 18.38 1.06
C THR A 38 22.60 17.39 2.15
N ASN A 39 21.63 16.54 2.49
CA ASN A 39 21.80 15.28 3.22
C ASN A 39 21.75 15.30 4.77
N ALA A 40 20.58 15.58 5.35
CA ALA A 40 20.25 15.10 6.70
C ALA A 40 18.75 14.81 6.85
N THR A 41 18.38 13.52 6.81
CA THR A 41 17.08 13.02 7.27
C THR A 41 17.32 12.09 8.46
N CYS A 42 16.66 12.38 9.58
CA CYS A 42 16.63 11.55 10.78
C CYS A 42 15.60 10.45 10.60
N ASP A 43 15.82 9.54 9.66
CA ASP A 43 15.20 8.21 9.63
C ASP A 43 16.08 7.38 8.69
N GLY A 44 16.60 6.28 9.22
CA GLY A 44 17.38 5.35 8.42
C GLY A 44 16.46 4.61 7.45
N ILE A 45 16.28 5.16 6.26
CA ILE A 45 16.22 4.53 4.94
C ILE A 45 16.29 5.73 3.99
N SER A 46 17.46 5.97 3.38
CA SER A 46 17.53 6.90 2.26
C SER A 46 16.55 6.44 1.20
N ASP A 47 15.79 7.38 0.63
CA ASP A 47 14.87 7.26 -0.52
C ASP A 47 15.57 6.83 -1.83
N ALA A 48 16.58 5.97 -1.73
CA ALA A 48 17.49 5.57 -2.77
C ALA A 48 17.54 4.04 -2.84
N GLU A 49 16.39 3.40 -2.98
CA GLU A 49 16.31 2.18 -3.78
C GLU A 49 14.91 1.98 -4.38
N LYS A 50 14.37 3.00 -5.06
CA LYS A 50 13.45 2.71 -6.18
C LYS A 50 14.29 2.05 -7.28
N ARG A 51 14.59 0.75 -7.13
CA ARG A 51 15.23 -0.04 -8.17
C ARG A 51 14.21 -0.24 -9.28
N GLU A 52 14.45 0.42 -10.40
CA GLU A 52 13.80 0.05 -11.65
C GLU A 52 14.11 -1.43 -11.92
N GLY A 53 13.07 -2.24 -12.11
CA GLY A 53 13.21 -3.59 -12.65
C GLY A 53 13.14 -4.74 -11.66
N GLU A 54 12.28 -4.64 -10.65
CA GLU A 54 11.92 -5.81 -9.85
C GLU A 54 10.68 -6.52 -10.39
N THR A 55 10.75 -7.85 -10.34
CA THR A 55 9.69 -8.71 -10.83
C THR A 55 8.45 -8.62 -9.94
N ILE A 56 7.30 -8.44 -10.59
CA ILE A 56 5.99 -8.45 -9.94
C ILE A 56 5.64 -9.87 -9.48
N ILE A 57 5.16 -9.97 -8.25
CA ILE A 57 4.59 -11.15 -7.61
C ILE A 57 3.13 -10.83 -7.29
N PHE A 58 2.24 -11.73 -7.71
CA PHE A 58 0.81 -11.68 -7.41
C PHE A 58 0.50 -12.56 -6.21
N ASP A 59 0.24 -11.94 -5.07
CA ASP A 59 -0.14 -12.63 -3.84
C ASP A 59 -1.66 -12.68 -3.74
N ILE A 60 -2.23 -13.88 -3.80
CA ILE A 60 -3.67 -14.06 -3.73
C ILE A 60 -4.12 -13.99 -2.28
N ASP A 61 -5.11 -13.14 -1.99
CA ASP A 61 -5.66 -13.02 -0.64
C ASP A 61 -6.16 -14.39 -0.13
N PRO A 62 -5.88 -14.78 1.13
CA PRO A 62 -6.35 -16.03 1.70
C PRO A 62 -7.87 -16.22 1.72
N LEU A 63 -8.66 -15.14 1.68
CA LEU A 63 -10.13 -15.16 1.62
C LEU A 63 -10.66 -15.27 0.19
N SER A 64 -9.78 -15.23 -0.81
CA SER A 64 -10.15 -15.41 -2.21
C SER A 64 -10.83 -16.76 -2.44
N ASN A 65 -11.79 -16.77 -3.35
CA ASN A 65 -12.54 -17.94 -3.78
C ASN A 65 -13.11 -17.66 -5.19
N PRO A 66 -13.78 -18.62 -5.86
CA PRO A 66 -14.31 -18.38 -7.19
C PRO A 66 -15.33 -17.23 -7.31
N TYR A 67 -15.93 -16.76 -6.21
CA TYR A 67 -16.92 -15.68 -6.22
C TYR A 67 -16.35 -14.31 -5.78
N TYR A 68 -15.21 -14.31 -5.10
CA TYR A 68 -14.50 -13.12 -4.63
C TYR A 68 -13.00 -13.33 -4.83
N PHE A 69 -12.37 -12.50 -5.65
CA PHE A 69 -10.95 -12.62 -5.96
C PHE A 69 -10.22 -11.34 -5.54
N ALA A 70 -9.19 -11.47 -4.70
CA ALA A 70 -8.36 -10.35 -4.27
C ALA A 70 -6.87 -10.68 -4.40
N VAL A 71 -6.08 -9.66 -4.74
CA VAL A 71 -4.66 -9.79 -5.02
C VAL A 71 -3.88 -8.58 -4.52
N GLU A 72 -2.77 -8.85 -3.84
CA GLU A 72 -1.73 -7.88 -3.56
C GLU A 72 -0.67 -7.96 -4.66
N ILE A 73 -0.28 -6.81 -5.20
CA ILE A 73 0.69 -6.73 -6.29
C ILE A 73 1.94 -6.10 -5.73
N ARG A 74 3.00 -6.89 -5.63
CA ARG A 74 4.22 -6.46 -4.96
C ARG A 74 5.46 -6.96 -5.68
N THR A 75 6.60 -6.43 -5.28
CA THR A 75 7.90 -7.00 -5.56
C THR A 75 8.38 -7.81 -4.36
N LYS A 76 9.66 -8.15 -4.33
CA LYS A 76 10.28 -8.74 -3.14
C LYS A 76 10.40 -7.76 -1.98
N PHE A 77 10.46 -6.46 -2.25
CA PHE A 77 10.79 -5.44 -1.25
C PHE A 77 9.70 -4.39 -1.04
N THR A 78 8.84 -4.12 -2.03
CA THR A 78 7.82 -3.06 -1.94
C THR A 78 6.50 -3.45 -2.61
N LEU A 79 5.43 -2.71 -2.34
CA LEU A 79 4.17 -2.79 -3.08
C LEU A 79 4.26 -2.06 -4.42
N CYS A 80 3.51 -2.53 -5.40
CA CYS A 80 3.35 -1.87 -6.69
C CYS A 80 2.07 -1.03 -6.70
N GLU A 81 2.24 0.28 -6.87
CA GLU A 81 1.12 1.22 -6.91
C GLU A 81 0.60 1.38 -8.34
N PHE A 82 -0.73 1.38 -8.47
CA PHE A 82 -1.43 1.68 -9.71
C PHE A 82 -2.55 2.66 -9.40
N TYR A 83 -2.95 3.46 -10.39
CA TYR A 83 -4.11 4.34 -10.27
C TYR A 83 -5.38 3.53 -9.97
N ASP A 84 -6.36 4.15 -9.32
CA ASP A 84 -7.71 3.58 -9.21
C ASP A 84 -8.21 3.13 -10.59
N GLN A 85 -8.66 1.88 -10.71
CA GLN A 85 -9.03 1.20 -11.96
C GLN A 85 -7.84 0.79 -12.86
N GLY A 86 -6.61 0.80 -12.33
CA GLY A 86 -5.41 0.38 -13.03
C GLY A 86 -5.23 -1.13 -13.13
N VAL A 87 -6.07 -1.92 -12.45
CA VAL A 87 -5.95 -3.39 -12.42
C VAL A 87 -7.23 -4.04 -12.90
N ASP A 88 -7.11 -4.94 -13.87
CA ASP A 88 -8.23 -5.75 -14.37
C ASP A 88 -7.91 -7.24 -14.33
N LEU A 89 -8.95 -8.05 -14.12
CA LEU A 89 -8.89 -9.51 -14.17
C LEU A 89 -9.62 -10.03 -15.41
N ALA A 90 -9.00 -10.93 -16.15
CA ALA A 90 -9.68 -11.74 -17.17
C ALA A 90 -9.66 -13.21 -16.76
N ASP A 91 -10.77 -13.91 -16.99
CA ASP A 91 -10.94 -15.32 -16.65
C ASP A 91 -11.28 -16.16 -17.90
N ALA A 92 -11.13 -17.47 -17.79
CA ALA A 92 -11.41 -18.43 -18.84
C ALA A 92 -12.91 -18.59 -19.17
N SER A 93 -13.80 -17.90 -18.45
CA SER A 93 -15.21 -17.85 -18.81
C SER A 93 -15.46 -17.06 -20.10
N SER A 94 -14.51 -16.19 -20.47
CA SER A 94 -14.57 -15.39 -21.68
C SER A 94 -14.06 -16.16 -22.90
N SER A 95 -14.95 -16.44 -23.85
CA SER A 95 -14.57 -16.98 -25.18
C SER A 95 -13.78 -15.97 -26.02
N ASN A 96 -13.84 -14.69 -25.67
CA ASN A 96 -13.12 -13.59 -26.30
C ASN A 96 -12.09 -13.02 -25.33
N GLN A 97 -10.83 -12.89 -25.77
CA GLN A 97 -9.67 -12.42 -25.00
C GLN A 97 -9.76 -10.95 -24.48
N ASN A 98 -10.92 -10.32 -24.59
CA ASN A 98 -11.17 -8.90 -24.29
C ASN A 98 -12.13 -8.67 -23.11
N ASN A 99 -12.48 -9.70 -22.32
CA ASN A 99 -13.39 -9.54 -21.17
C ASN A 99 -12.62 -9.18 -19.88
N TRP A 100 -12.00 -8.00 -19.87
CA TRP A 100 -11.33 -7.46 -18.70
C TRP A 100 -12.37 -6.94 -17.69
N LYS A 101 -12.35 -7.50 -16.48
CA LYS A 101 -13.20 -7.08 -15.36
C LYS A 101 -12.39 -6.15 -14.46
N PRO A 102 -12.80 -4.89 -14.27
CA PRO A 102 -12.05 -3.96 -13.44
C PRO A 102 -12.07 -4.40 -11.99
N MET A 103 -10.90 -4.39 -11.35
CA MET A 103 -10.75 -4.61 -9.93
C MET A 103 -10.86 -3.28 -9.19
N ARG A 104 -11.48 -3.30 -8.02
CA ARG A 104 -11.60 -2.13 -7.15
C ARG A 104 -10.37 -2.07 -6.26
N TYR A 105 -9.78 -0.88 -6.16
CA TYR A 105 -8.77 -0.62 -5.14
C TYR A 105 -9.44 -0.69 -3.76
N THR A 106 -8.87 -1.50 -2.87
CA THR A 106 -9.31 -1.65 -1.49
C THR A 106 -8.12 -1.41 -0.58
N PRO A 107 -8.06 -0.29 0.16
CA PRO A 107 -7.02 -0.07 1.17
C PRO A 107 -7.29 -0.96 2.38
N SER A 108 -7.01 -2.26 2.22
CA SER A 108 -7.03 -3.29 3.25
C SER A 108 -5.60 -3.67 3.55
N MET A 109 -5.30 -4.09 4.79
CA MET A 109 -3.95 -4.48 5.20
C MET A 109 -3.41 -5.75 4.51
N VAL A 110 -4.22 -6.41 3.66
CA VAL A 110 -3.94 -7.75 3.13
C VAL A 110 -3.89 -7.80 1.60
N SER A 111 -4.72 -7.00 0.91
CA SER A 111 -4.76 -6.94 -0.56
C SER A 111 -5.30 -5.61 -1.07
N SER A 112 -4.56 -5.03 -2.01
CA SER A 112 -4.87 -3.75 -2.65
C SER A 112 -5.98 -3.82 -3.70
N TRP A 113 -6.23 -4.97 -4.34
CA TRP A 113 -7.16 -5.07 -5.47
C TRP A 113 -8.15 -6.22 -5.30
N ALA A 114 -9.45 -5.95 -5.44
CA ALA A 114 -10.49 -6.97 -5.28
C ALA A 114 -11.58 -6.91 -6.36
N LEU A 115 -12.15 -8.06 -6.68
CA LEU A 115 -13.27 -8.24 -7.61
C LEU A 115 -14.30 -9.21 -7.02
N ASP A 116 -15.55 -8.76 -6.95
CA ASP A 116 -16.70 -9.64 -6.79
C ASP A 116 -17.16 -10.12 -8.16
N SER A 117 -17.39 -11.42 -8.28
CA SER A 117 -17.79 -12.07 -9.53
C SER A 117 -19.19 -11.68 -10.03
N GLY A 118 -20.05 -11.13 -9.17
CA GLY A 118 -21.42 -10.74 -9.53
C GLY A 118 -22.39 -11.92 -9.69
N GLY A 119 -22.07 -13.08 -9.11
CA GLY A 119 -22.98 -14.23 -9.01
C GLY A 119 -22.60 -15.46 -9.86
N LEU A 120 -21.64 -15.34 -10.78
CA LEU A 120 -21.11 -16.47 -11.55
C LEU A 120 -19.66 -16.75 -11.16
N PRO A 121 -19.26 -18.00 -10.88
CA PRO A 121 -17.91 -18.30 -10.43
C PRO A 121 -16.88 -17.98 -11.53
N LEU A 122 -15.82 -17.26 -11.15
CA LEU A 122 -14.64 -16.98 -11.95
C LEU A 122 -13.92 -18.30 -12.28
N ARG A 123 -13.47 -18.44 -13.53
CA ARG A 123 -12.79 -19.66 -14.01
C ARG A 123 -11.33 -19.39 -14.37
N ALA A 124 -10.42 -20.08 -13.70
CA ALA A 124 -9.01 -20.06 -14.05
C ALA A 124 -8.75 -20.76 -15.41
N PRO A 125 -7.62 -20.48 -16.09
CA PRO A 125 -6.55 -19.57 -15.68
C PRO A 125 -6.98 -18.10 -15.68
N PHE A 126 -6.40 -17.31 -14.76
CA PHE A 126 -6.62 -15.87 -14.73
C PHE A 126 -5.45 -15.11 -15.35
N SER A 127 -5.80 -14.06 -16.09
CA SER A 127 -4.84 -13.05 -16.57
C SER A 127 -5.09 -11.75 -15.83
N ILE A 128 -4.01 -11.01 -15.55
CA ILE A 128 -4.09 -9.68 -14.91
C ILE A 128 -3.54 -8.65 -15.88
N ARG A 129 -4.28 -7.55 -16.07
CA ARG A 129 -3.83 -6.37 -16.82
C ARG A 129 -3.55 -5.25 -15.82
N LEU A 130 -2.38 -4.66 -15.98
CA LEU A 130 -1.86 -3.57 -15.16
C LEU A 130 -1.72 -2.33 -16.04
N THR A 131 -2.31 -1.22 -15.62
CA THR A 131 -2.35 0.04 -16.35
C THR A 131 -1.79 1.13 -15.44
N ASN A 132 -0.64 1.70 -15.82
CA ASN A 132 0.03 2.79 -15.10
C ASN A 132 0.03 4.05 -15.97
N GLY A 133 -1.15 4.66 -16.15
CA GLY A 133 -1.34 5.81 -17.04
C GLY A 133 -1.65 5.42 -18.50
N PRO A 134 -1.74 6.40 -19.41
CA PRO A 134 -2.40 6.24 -20.72
C PRO A 134 -1.75 5.25 -21.68
N SER A 135 -0.43 5.06 -21.58
CA SER A 135 0.37 4.29 -22.55
C SER A 135 1.15 3.14 -21.91
N GLN A 136 1.02 2.93 -20.61
CA GLN A 136 1.79 1.91 -19.88
C GLN A 136 0.86 0.78 -19.45
N ILE A 137 0.68 -0.18 -20.35
CA ILE A 137 -0.14 -1.37 -20.11
C ILE A 137 0.76 -2.59 -20.13
N GLN A 138 0.71 -3.38 -19.07
CA GLN A 138 1.37 -4.68 -18.96
C GLN A 138 0.33 -5.77 -18.75
N VAL A 139 0.52 -6.95 -19.36
CA VAL A 139 -0.42 -8.07 -19.25
C VAL A 139 0.29 -9.32 -18.77
N ALA A 140 -0.09 -9.80 -17.60
CA ALA A 140 0.32 -11.09 -17.05
C ALA A 140 -0.70 -12.15 -17.51
N LYS A 141 -0.44 -12.75 -18.68
CA LYS A 141 -1.37 -13.72 -19.29
C LYS A 141 -1.32 -15.06 -18.58
N ASN A 142 -2.49 -15.58 -18.19
CA ASN A 142 -2.66 -16.89 -17.54
C ASN A 142 -1.72 -17.11 -16.34
N ILE A 143 -1.40 -16.04 -15.62
CA ILE A 143 -0.40 -16.04 -14.56
C ILE A 143 -0.85 -16.84 -13.33
N ILE A 144 -2.17 -16.89 -13.09
CA ILE A 144 -2.74 -17.71 -12.02
C ILE A 144 -3.35 -18.95 -12.69
N PRO A 145 -2.80 -20.15 -12.42
CA PRO A 145 -3.13 -21.35 -13.16
C PRO A 145 -4.47 -21.98 -12.70
N VAL A 146 -4.93 -22.97 -13.47
CA VAL A 146 -5.99 -23.88 -13.00
C VAL A 146 -5.53 -24.58 -11.72
N GLY A 147 -6.41 -24.67 -10.72
CA GLY A 147 -6.06 -25.25 -9.43
C GLY A 147 -5.30 -24.30 -8.49
N TRP A 148 -5.31 -22.99 -8.78
CA TRP A 148 -4.80 -21.96 -7.88
C TRP A 148 -5.36 -22.10 -6.46
N ARG A 149 -4.58 -21.65 -5.49
CA ARG A 149 -4.93 -21.66 -4.06
C ARG A 149 -4.99 -20.25 -3.51
N PRO A 150 -5.97 -19.92 -2.65
CA PRO A 150 -5.94 -18.70 -1.84
C PRO A 150 -4.69 -18.69 -0.95
N GLY A 151 -4.10 -17.52 -0.73
CA GLY A 151 -2.85 -17.36 0.02
C GLY A 151 -1.58 -17.78 -0.73
N ALA A 152 -1.68 -18.17 -2.01
CA ALA A 152 -0.53 -18.52 -2.83
C ALA A 152 0.03 -17.30 -3.58
N SER A 153 1.33 -17.34 -3.86
CA SER A 153 2.06 -16.32 -4.61
C SER A 153 2.41 -16.81 -6.01
N TYR A 154 2.19 -15.97 -7.02
CA TYR A 154 2.52 -16.25 -8.42
C TYR A 154 3.50 -15.19 -8.96
N PRO A 155 4.80 -15.50 -9.05
CA PRO A 155 5.79 -14.60 -9.64
C PRO A 155 5.61 -14.51 -11.15
N SER A 156 5.75 -13.32 -11.71
CA SER A 156 5.65 -13.05 -13.15
C SER A 156 7.01 -12.79 -13.78
N SER A 157 7.05 -12.30 -15.02
CA SER A 157 8.24 -11.69 -15.64
C SER A 157 8.06 -10.19 -15.87
N LEU A 158 6.95 -9.62 -15.38
CA LEU A 158 6.64 -8.20 -15.50
C LEU A 158 7.42 -7.41 -14.46
N LEU A 159 7.71 -6.15 -14.77
CA LEU A 159 8.46 -5.27 -13.90
C LEU A 159 7.53 -4.21 -13.29
N CYS A 160 7.77 -3.96 -12.01
CA CYS A 160 7.18 -2.83 -11.31
C CYS A 160 7.96 -1.56 -11.69
N HIS A 161 7.25 -0.48 -12.05
CA HIS A 161 7.81 0.78 -12.56
C HIS A 161 7.29 1.95 -11.74
#